data_AF-A0A0C3D942-F1
#
_entry.id   AF-A0A0C3D942-F1
#
_cell.length_a   1.000
_cell.length_b   1.000
_cell.length_c   1.000
_cell.angle_alpha   90.00
_cell.angle_beta   90.00
_cell.angle_gamma   90.00
#
_symmetry.space_group_name_H-M   'P 1'
#
loop_
_entity.id
_entity.type
_entity.pdbx_description
1 polymer ?
#
loop_
_entity_poly.entity_id
_entity_poly.type
_entity_poly.pdbx_seq_one_letter_code
_entity_poly.pdbx_strand_id
1 'polypeptide(L)'
;LDIVEVARSHTGAVLANEFMKVLENFGVVDKGLGVEDYETISAISTDPDVDDVDGSVDKIIDMDVEDRANLEQSIQPVRMALTKIHKLAFKIINSLTVLLPAWDTACKEAGLSMKQIPRDVSTWWNLSFNMVDFIVDYHVPVDAVTNKRRLGLGNYALNEHEWKVLEQL
;
A
#
# COMPACT_ATOMS: atom_id res chain seq x y z
N LEU A 1 -0.54 -13.94 -20.77
CA LEU A 1 0.69 -13.21 -20.37
C LEU A 1 1.66 -14.26 -19.92
N ASP A 2 2.62 -14.59 -20.77
CA ASP A 2 3.66 -15.57 -20.47
C ASP A 2 4.79 -14.83 -19.74
N ILE A 3 5.10 -15.24 -18.51
CA ILE A 3 6.10 -14.56 -17.69
C ILE A 3 7.46 -15.19 -18.04
N VAL A 4 8.27 -14.46 -18.81
CA VAL A 4 9.64 -14.86 -19.10
C VAL A 4 10.52 -14.58 -17.88
N GLU A 5 10.97 -15.63 -17.21
CA GLU A 5 11.93 -15.54 -16.11
C GLU A 5 13.32 -15.25 -16.68
N VAL A 6 13.83 -14.02 -16.48
CA VAL A 6 15.16 -13.62 -16.94
C VAL A 6 16.21 -14.05 -15.92
N ALA A 7 16.95 -15.12 -16.23
CA ALA A 7 18.06 -15.57 -15.43
C ALA A 7 19.23 -14.57 -15.48
N ARG A 8 19.49 -13.91 -14.34
CA ARG A 8 20.74 -13.23 -13.92
C ARG A 8 21.58 -12.57 -15.02
N SER A 9 21.36 -11.27 -15.25
CA SER A 9 22.43 -10.29 -15.53
C SER A 9 21.88 -8.87 -15.36
N HIS A 10 22.29 -8.19 -14.28
CA HIS A 10 21.79 -6.89 -13.82
C HIS A 10 22.35 -5.69 -14.62
N THR A 11 22.18 -5.67 -15.94
CA THR A 11 22.52 -4.48 -16.73
C THR A 11 21.32 -4.07 -17.55
N GLY A 12 20.98 -2.77 -17.54
CA GLY A 12 19.88 -2.23 -18.36
C GLY A 12 19.97 -2.62 -19.84
N ALA A 13 21.19 -2.83 -20.35
CA ALA A 13 21.43 -3.33 -21.70
C ALA A 13 20.87 -4.75 -21.96
N VAL A 14 20.98 -5.67 -20.98
CA VAL A 14 20.46 -7.04 -21.11
C VAL A 14 18.93 -7.01 -21.10
N LEU A 15 18.34 -6.20 -20.22
CA LEU A 15 16.89 -6.02 -20.16
C LEU A 15 16.34 -5.40 -21.45
N ALA A 16 17.00 -4.38 -22.00
CA ALA A 16 16.60 -3.77 -23.25
C ALA A 16 16.64 -4.77 -24.42
N ASN A 17 17.64 -5.65 -24.45
CA ASN A 17 17.75 -6.69 -25.47
C ASN A 17 16.63 -7.74 -25.35
N GLU A 18 16.32 -8.21 -24.15
CA GLU A 18 15.20 -9.14 -23.94
C GLU A 18 13.85 -8.48 -24.27
N PHE A 19 13.66 -7.21 -23.91
CA PHE A 19 12.46 -6.46 -24.25
C PHE A 19 12.27 -6.33 -25.76
N MET A 20 13.35 -6.05 -26.52
CA MET A 20 13.31 -6.00 -27.98
C MET A 20 12.90 -7.35 -28.60
N LYS A 21 13.42 -8.47 -28.09
CA LYS A 21 12.99 -9.81 -28.54
C LYS A 21 11.52 -10.07 -28.29
N VAL A 22 11.00 -9.63 -27.14
CA VAL A 22 9.56 -9.75 -26.83
C VAL A 22 8.75 -8.92 -27.82
N LEU A 23 9.12 -7.67 -28.08
CA LEU A 23 8.43 -6.82 -29.05
C LEU A 23 8.42 -7.41 -30.47
N GLU A 24 9.51 -8.05 -30.88
CA GLU A 24 9.61 -8.80 -32.14
C GLU A 24 8.65 -9.99 -32.16
N ASN A 25 8.60 -10.76 -31.07
CA ASN A 25 7.68 -11.89 -30.95
C ASN A 25 6.20 -11.47 -31.01
N PHE A 26 5.89 -10.25 -30.57
CA PHE A 26 4.54 -9.67 -30.65
C PHE A 26 4.26 -8.93 -31.96
N GLY A 27 5.22 -8.84 -32.89
CA GLY A 27 5.05 -8.15 -34.18
C GLY A 27 4.84 -6.63 -34.05
N VAL A 28 5.31 -6.02 -32.96
CA VAL A 28 5.10 -4.60 -32.64
C VAL A 28 6.27 -3.71 -33.09
N VAL A 29 7.35 -4.31 -33.61
CA VAL A 29 8.61 -3.61 -33.96
C VAL A 29 8.43 -2.47 -34.97
N ASP A 30 7.47 -2.59 -35.89
CA ASP A 30 7.28 -1.63 -36.99
C ASP A 30 6.30 -0.48 -36.65
N LYS A 31 5.67 -0.53 -35.47
CA LYS A 31 4.90 0.60 -34.95
C LYS A 31 5.87 1.55 -34.28
N GLY A 32 6.51 2.39 -35.08
CA GLY A 32 7.40 3.46 -34.61
C GLY A 32 6.78 4.19 -33.42
N LEU A 33 7.29 3.89 -32.22
CA LEU A 33 7.29 4.86 -31.14
C LEU A 33 8.06 6.04 -31.73
N GLY A 34 7.34 7.09 -32.11
CA GLY A 34 7.91 8.36 -32.52
C GLY A 34 8.80 8.85 -31.41
N VAL A 35 10.08 8.52 -31.51
CA VAL A 35 11.16 9.16 -30.80
C VAL A 35 11.26 10.54 -31.46
N GLU A 36 10.45 11.48 -30.98
CA GLU A 36 10.76 12.89 -31.19
C GLU A 36 11.91 13.22 -30.23
N ASP A 37 13.10 13.24 -30.83
CA ASP A 37 14.29 13.99 -30.47
C ASP A 37 14.81 13.92 -29.02
N TYR A 38 15.51 12.83 -28.68
CA TYR A 38 16.61 12.91 -27.71
C TYR A 38 17.90 13.21 -28.46
N GLU A 39 18.21 14.48 -28.68
CA GLU A 39 19.54 14.85 -29.13
C GLU A 39 20.59 14.42 -28.10
N THR A 40 21.48 13.55 -28.55
CA THR A 40 22.90 13.44 -28.18
C THR A 40 23.34 14.20 -26.91
N ILE A 41 23.23 13.57 -25.73
CA ILE A 41 23.99 14.03 -24.55
C ILE A 41 25.43 13.56 -24.71
N SER A 42 26.18 14.25 -25.57
CA SER A 42 27.63 14.22 -25.63
C SER A 42 28.16 15.43 -24.88
N ALA A 43 28.74 15.17 -23.72
CA ALA A 43 29.63 16.05 -22.96
C ALA A 43 29.05 17.40 -22.46
N ILE A 44 28.41 17.36 -21.28
CA ILE A 44 28.47 18.48 -20.33
C ILE A 44 28.86 17.93 -18.96
N SER A 45 29.90 18.55 -18.43
CA SER A 45 30.61 18.40 -17.17
C SER A 45 29.81 17.93 -15.96
N THR A 46 30.45 17.06 -15.17
CA THR A 46 30.15 16.79 -13.76
C THR A 46 30.07 18.09 -12.97
N ASP A 47 28.87 18.55 -12.66
CA ASP A 47 28.58 19.51 -11.58
C ASP A 47 27.34 18.99 -10.83
N PRO A 48 27.42 18.64 -9.53
CA PRO A 48 26.42 17.81 -8.87
C PRO A 48 25.24 18.59 -8.27
N ASP A 49 24.88 19.76 -8.80
CA ASP A 49 23.96 20.67 -8.10
C ASP A 49 22.92 21.36 -9.01
N VAL A 50 22.16 20.55 -9.76
CA VAL A 50 20.92 21.04 -10.40
C VAL A 50 19.79 20.07 -10.06
N ASP A 51 19.05 20.43 -9.03
CA ASP A 51 17.83 19.77 -8.58
C ASP A 51 16.80 19.77 -9.72
N ASP A 52 16.30 18.59 -10.01
CA ASP A 52 15.33 18.26 -11.03
C ASP A 52 13.99 18.90 -10.65
N VAL A 53 13.65 20.02 -11.30
CA VAL A 53 12.35 20.68 -11.16
C VAL A 53 11.30 19.81 -11.84
N ASP A 54 10.82 18.80 -11.09
CA ASP A 54 9.62 18.03 -11.42
C ASP A 54 8.41 18.97 -11.31
N GLY A 55 8.02 19.52 -12.47
CA GLY A 55 6.77 20.24 -12.67
C GLY A 55 5.56 19.32 -12.58
N SER A 56 5.35 18.69 -11.41
CA SER A 56 4.02 18.23 -11.02
C SER A 56 3.13 19.47 -10.93
N VAL A 57 2.18 19.59 -11.87
CA VAL A 57 1.10 20.58 -11.75
C VAL A 57 0.31 20.21 -10.51
N ASP A 58 0.68 20.87 -9.43
CA ASP A 58 0.10 20.73 -8.11
C ASP A 58 -1.27 21.39 -8.15
N LYS A 59 -2.25 20.69 -8.74
CA LYS A 59 -3.66 21.10 -8.84
C LYS A 59 -4.33 21.22 -7.46
N ILE A 60 -3.59 20.95 -6.40
CA ILE A 60 -3.94 21.16 -4.99
C ILE A 60 -3.68 22.63 -4.57
N ILE A 61 -2.82 23.38 -5.29
CA ILE A 61 -2.48 24.77 -4.98
C ILE A 61 -3.66 25.73 -5.21
N ASP A 62 -4.61 25.37 -6.08
CA ASP A 62 -5.83 26.17 -6.32
C ASP A 62 -6.95 25.90 -5.29
N MET A 63 -6.72 25.06 -4.27
CA MET A 63 -7.66 24.90 -3.16
C MET A 63 -7.38 25.94 -2.08
N ASP A 64 -8.43 26.70 -1.71
CA ASP A 64 -8.38 27.61 -0.56
C ASP A 64 -7.93 26.86 0.70
N VAL A 65 -7.16 27.54 1.55
CA VAL A 65 -6.61 26.99 2.80
C VAL A 65 -7.73 26.44 3.69
N GLU A 66 -8.91 27.06 3.62
CA GLU A 66 -10.12 26.63 4.32
C GLU A 66 -10.66 25.30 3.77
N ASP A 67 -10.77 25.16 2.45
CA ASP A 67 -11.20 23.90 1.81
C ASP A 67 -10.21 22.77 2.07
N ARG A 68 -8.90 23.06 2.07
CA ARG A 68 -7.85 22.09 2.43
C ARG A 68 -7.92 21.68 3.90
N ALA A 69 -8.19 22.63 4.81
CA ALA A 69 -8.32 22.34 6.24
C ALA A 69 -9.60 21.52 6.54
N ASN A 70 -10.70 21.83 5.86
CA ASN A 70 -11.97 21.09 5.94
C ASN A 70 -11.81 19.67 5.37
N LEU A 71 -11.14 19.54 4.23
CA LEU A 71 -10.83 18.24 3.64
C LEU A 71 -9.93 17.42 4.57
N GLU A 72 -8.86 18.01 5.11
CA GLU A 72 -7.99 17.33 6.06
C GLU A 72 -8.76 16.88 7.30
N GLN A 73 -9.62 17.73 7.89
CA GLN A 73 -10.47 17.33 9.01
C GLN A 73 -11.40 16.15 8.67
N SER A 74 -11.93 16.09 7.45
CA SER A 74 -12.76 14.98 7.00
C SER A 74 -11.98 13.68 6.78
N ILE A 75 -10.71 13.75 6.37
CA ILE A 75 -9.86 12.60 6.05
C ILE A 75 -9.08 12.08 7.28
N GLN A 76 -8.80 12.94 8.26
CA GLN A 76 -8.15 12.58 9.53
C GLN A 76 -8.73 11.34 10.21
N PRO A 77 -10.06 11.17 10.37
CA PRO A 77 -10.62 9.95 10.97
C PRO A 77 -10.30 8.69 10.15
N VAL A 78 -10.34 8.77 8.81
CA VAL A 78 -9.98 7.66 7.92
C VAL A 78 -8.50 7.27 8.10
N ARG A 79 -7.61 8.26 8.06
CA ARG A 79 -6.16 8.04 8.23
C ARG A 79 -5.82 7.44 9.60
N MET A 80 -6.50 7.90 10.65
CA MET A 80 -6.33 7.38 12.00
C MET A 80 -6.77 5.93 12.11
N ALA A 81 -7.98 5.61 11.62
CA ALA A 81 -8.53 4.27 11.62
C ALA A 81 -7.64 3.28 10.85
N LEU A 82 -7.21 3.64 9.63
CA LEU A 82 -6.28 2.84 8.82
C LEU A 82 -4.95 2.61 9.55
N THR A 83 -4.39 3.65 10.16
CA THR A 83 -3.13 3.54 10.91
C THR A 83 -3.26 2.60 12.10
N LYS A 84 -4.39 2.64 12.82
CA LYS A 84 -4.67 1.72 13.94
C LYS A 84 -4.77 0.28 13.46
N ILE A 85 -5.50 0.03 12.36
CA ILE A 85 -5.65 -1.30 11.76
C ILE A 85 -4.30 -1.88 11.34
N HIS A 86 -3.49 -1.12 10.60
CA HIS A 86 -2.18 -1.60 10.16
C HIS A 86 -1.28 -1.94 11.36
N LYS A 87 -1.27 -1.08 12.39
CA LYS A 87 -0.47 -1.34 13.60
C LYS A 87 -0.98 -2.53 14.41
N LEU A 88 -2.30 -2.71 14.50
CA LEU A 88 -2.92 -3.86 15.17
C LEU A 88 -2.52 -5.16 14.47
N ALA A 89 -2.72 -5.23 13.15
CA ALA A 89 -2.36 -6.40 12.35
C ALA A 89 -0.87 -6.71 12.44
N PHE A 90 -0.01 -5.69 12.32
CA PHE A 90 1.42 -5.85 12.49
C PHE A 90 1.77 -6.43 13.87
N LYS A 91 1.12 -5.97 14.95
CA LYS A 91 1.37 -6.51 16.29
C LYS A 91 0.91 -7.96 16.43
N ILE A 92 -0.28 -8.30 15.93
CA ILE A 92 -0.81 -9.66 16.01
C ILE A 92 0.09 -10.63 15.24
N ILE A 93 0.50 -10.27 14.02
CA ILE A 93 1.36 -11.09 13.16
C ILE A 93 2.76 -11.26 13.76
N ASN A 94 3.36 -10.19 14.30
CA ASN A 94 4.72 -10.26 14.85
C ASN A 94 4.79 -10.76 16.30
N SER A 95 3.67 -10.86 17.02
CA SER A 95 3.59 -11.42 18.38
C SER A 95 2.87 -12.77 18.38
N LEU A 96 3.46 -13.72 17.66
CA LEU A 96 2.94 -15.07 17.44
C LEU A 96 2.69 -15.86 18.73
N THR A 97 3.39 -15.56 19.83
CA THR A 97 3.34 -16.38 21.05
C THR A 97 2.23 -15.98 22.02
N VAL A 98 1.75 -14.73 21.96
CA VAL A 98 0.75 -14.20 22.91
C VAL A 98 -0.48 -13.67 22.20
N LEU A 99 -0.30 -12.89 21.13
CA LEU A 99 -1.42 -12.25 20.44
C LEU A 99 -2.10 -13.20 19.46
N LEU A 100 -1.35 -14.08 18.80
CA LEU A 100 -1.95 -15.02 17.84
C LEU A 100 -2.88 -16.06 18.50
N PRO A 101 -2.53 -16.69 19.64
CA PRO A 101 -3.45 -17.59 20.34
C PRO A 101 -4.67 -16.85 20.90
N ALA A 102 -4.48 -15.61 21.36
CA ALA A 102 -5.59 -14.77 21.84
C ALA A 102 -6.55 -14.38 20.70
N TRP A 103 -6.01 -14.09 19.51
CA TRP A 103 -6.77 -13.87 18.28
C TRP A 103 -7.54 -15.12 17.85
N ASP A 104 -6.88 -16.28 17.84
CA ASP A 104 -7.51 -17.57 17.52
C ASP A 104 -8.67 -17.88 18.46
N THR A 105 -8.47 -17.68 19.76
CA THR A 105 -9.51 -17.85 20.77
C THR A 105 -10.69 -16.91 20.51
N ALA A 106 -10.43 -15.63 20.23
CA ALA A 106 -11.48 -14.66 19.92
C ALA A 106 -12.24 -14.99 18.63
N CYS A 107 -11.57 -15.49 17.59
CA CYS A 107 -12.21 -15.96 16.36
C CYS A 107 -13.13 -17.17 16.64
N LYS A 108 -12.67 -18.13 17.45
CA LYS A 108 -13.47 -19.30 17.85
C LYS A 108 -14.69 -18.92 18.67
N GLU A 109 -14.53 -17.99 19.62
CA GLU A 109 -15.64 -17.44 20.42
C GLU A 109 -16.69 -16.74 19.55
N ALA A 110 -16.26 -16.06 18.49
CA ALA A 110 -17.14 -15.43 17.51
C ALA A 110 -17.72 -16.40 16.46
N GLY A 111 -17.34 -17.69 16.49
CA GLY A 111 -17.76 -18.69 15.51
C GLY A 111 -17.17 -18.50 14.10
N LEU A 112 -16.13 -17.67 13.97
CA LEU A 112 -15.49 -17.37 12.69
C LEU A 112 -14.34 -18.34 12.41
N SER A 113 -14.11 -18.64 11.13
CA SER A 113 -12.95 -19.44 10.73
C SER A 113 -11.66 -18.68 11.02
N MET A 114 -10.68 -19.39 11.58
CA MET A 114 -9.35 -18.84 11.88
C MET A 114 -8.68 -18.43 10.56
N LYS A 115 -8.76 -17.14 10.24
CA LYS A 115 -8.01 -16.53 9.14
C LYS A 115 -6.88 -15.67 9.70
N GLN A 116 -5.73 -15.73 9.03
CA GLN A 116 -4.63 -14.81 9.29
C GLN A 116 -5.03 -13.43 8.78
N ILE A 117 -4.79 -12.40 9.59
CA ILE A 117 -4.95 -11.02 9.16
C ILE A 117 -3.97 -10.78 7.99
N PRO A 118 -4.39 -10.14 6.90
CA PRO A 118 -3.48 -9.80 5.81
C PRO A 118 -2.27 -9.02 6.36
N ARG A 119 -1.07 -9.36 5.88
CA ARG A 119 0.15 -8.66 6.29
C ARG A 119 0.33 -7.46 5.39
N ASP A 120 0.65 -6.30 5.97
CA ASP A 120 1.07 -5.13 5.20
C ASP A 120 2.44 -5.39 4.51
N VAL A 121 2.49 -5.38 3.18
CA VAL A 121 3.63 -5.67 2.32
C VAL A 121 3.70 -4.58 1.24
N SER A 122 4.84 -3.90 1.12
CA SER A 122 5.02 -2.72 0.27
C SER A 122 4.79 -2.95 -1.23
N THR A 123 4.70 -4.20 -1.69
CA THR A 123 4.51 -4.55 -3.10
C THR A 123 3.04 -4.79 -3.50
N TRP A 124 2.10 -4.66 -2.57
CA TRP A 124 0.68 -4.94 -2.80
C TRP A 124 -0.16 -3.65 -2.74
N TRP A 125 -0.50 -3.11 -3.90
CA TRP A 125 -1.14 -1.80 -4.07
C TRP A 125 -2.56 -1.68 -3.49
N ASN A 126 -3.24 -2.79 -3.20
CA ASN A 126 -4.62 -2.80 -2.68
C ASN A 126 -4.71 -3.24 -1.21
N LEU A 127 -3.60 -3.17 -0.48
CA LEU A 127 -3.50 -3.84 0.80
C LEU A 127 -4.31 -3.17 1.90
N SER A 128 -4.38 -1.83 1.90
CA SER A 128 -5.24 -1.10 2.85
C SER A 128 -6.72 -1.42 2.64
N PHE A 129 -7.17 -1.58 1.39
CA PHE A 129 -8.56 -1.96 1.11
C PHE A 129 -8.87 -3.38 1.61
N ASN A 130 -8.03 -4.36 1.26
CA ASN A 130 -8.20 -5.75 1.71
C ASN A 130 -8.13 -5.87 3.25
N MET A 131 -7.36 -5.01 3.90
CA MET A 131 -7.25 -4.95 5.36
C MET A 131 -8.50 -4.38 6.00
N VAL A 132 -9.12 -3.35 5.41
CA VAL A 132 -10.39 -2.79 5.89
C VAL A 132 -11.51 -3.81 5.75
N ASP A 133 -11.66 -4.42 4.57
CA ASP A 133 -12.67 -5.45 4.28
C ASP A 133 -12.57 -6.61 5.30
N PHE A 134 -11.35 -7.10 5.52
CA PHE A 134 -11.10 -8.15 6.52
C PHE A 134 -11.45 -7.71 7.94
N ILE A 135 -11.09 -6.49 8.35
CA ILE A 135 -11.31 -6.02 9.72
C ILE A 135 -12.80 -5.78 9.99
N VAL A 136 -13.56 -5.30 9.00
CA VAL A 136 -15.02 -5.14 9.11
C VAL A 136 -15.70 -6.50 9.28
N ASP A 137 -15.32 -7.50 8.47
CA ASP A 137 -15.79 -8.88 8.61
C ASP A 137 -15.47 -9.48 9.99
N TYR A 138 -14.29 -9.15 10.54
CA TYR A 138 -13.78 -9.68 11.81
C TYR A 138 -13.90 -8.68 12.97
N HIS A 139 -14.86 -7.74 12.93
CA HIS A 139 -14.99 -6.69 13.95
C HIS A 139 -15.16 -7.25 15.38
N VAL A 140 -15.94 -8.33 15.56
CA VAL A 140 -16.16 -8.95 16.88
C VAL A 140 -14.86 -9.49 17.51
N PRO A 141 -14.05 -10.33 16.81
CA PRO A 141 -12.72 -10.69 17.30
C PRO A 141 -11.78 -9.51 17.55
N VAL A 142 -11.81 -8.50 16.67
CA VAL A 142 -10.96 -7.30 16.78
C VAL A 142 -11.28 -6.52 18.06
N ASP A 143 -12.56 -6.28 18.33
CA ASP A 143 -13.00 -5.63 19.56
C ASP A 143 -12.68 -6.49 20.79
N ALA A 144 -12.89 -7.81 20.73
CA ALA A 144 -12.57 -8.70 21.84
C ALA A 144 -11.07 -8.70 22.19
N VAL A 145 -10.18 -8.63 21.19
CA VAL A 145 -8.73 -8.63 21.37
C VAL A 145 -8.21 -7.26 21.81
N THR A 146 -8.77 -6.16 21.30
CA THR A 146 -8.38 -4.80 21.70
C THR A 146 -8.88 -4.43 23.10
N ASN A 147 -10.06 -4.91 23.50
CA ASN A 147 -10.62 -4.69 24.85
C ASN A 147 -9.90 -5.45 25.97
N LYS A 148 -9.15 -6.52 25.66
CA LYS A 148 -8.37 -7.28 26.64
C LYS A 148 -7.15 -6.46 27.10
N ARG A 149 -7.29 -5.78 28.25
CA ARG A 149 -6.22 -4.95 28.88
C ARG A 149 -4.85 -5.64 28.98
N ARG A 150 -4.83 -6.98 29.14
CA ARG A 150 -3.59 -7.77 29.26
C ARG A 150 -2.78 -7.87 27.96
N LEU A 151 -3.40 -7.62 26.80
CA LEU A 151 -2.75 -7.75 25.50
C LEU A 151 -2.04 -6.45 25.07
N GLY A 152 -2.24 -5.34 25.79
CA GLY A 152 -1.60 -4.05 25.45
C GLY A 152 -2.07 -3.46 24.11
N LEU A 153 -3.25 -3.88 23.64
CA LEU A 153 -3.82 -3.47 22.36
C LEU A 153 -4.90 -2.39 22.47
N GLY A 154 -5.21 -1.92 23.68
CA GLY A 154 -6.27 -0.92 23.91
C GLY A 154 -6.06 0.41 23.18
N ASN A 155 -4.80 0.79 22.89
CA ASN A 155 -4.50 2.00 22.11
C ASN A 155 -4.93 1.90 20.64
N TYR A 156 -5.19 0.69 20.14
CA TYR A 156 -5.64 0.43 18.77
C TYR A 156 -7.14 0.10 18.71
N ALA A 157 -7.87 0.24 19.83
CA ALA A 157 -9.32 0.13 19.82
C ALA A 157 -9.90 1.20 18.87
N LEU A 158 -10.77 0.73 17.99
CA LEU A 158 -11.52 1.58 17.08
C LEU A 158 -12.75 2.10 17.81
N ASN A 159 -13.00 3.40 17.70
CA ASN A 159 -14.21 3.99 18.23
C ASN A 159 -15.38 3.80 17.25
N GLU A 160 -16.61 4.03 17.71
CA GLU A 160 -17.82 3.84 16.91
C GLU A 160 -17.82 4.69 15.62
N HIS A 161 -17.23 5.88 15.67
CA HIS A 161 -17.09 6.74 14.50
C HIS A 161 -16.08 6.19 13.48
N GLU A 162 -14.94 5.68 13.94
CA GLU A 162 -13.93 5.03 13.12
C GLU A 162 -14.48 3.77 12.45
N TRP A 163 -15.25 2.95 13.17
CA TRP A 163 -15.96 1.80 12.59
C TRP A 163 -16.92 2.20 11.48
N LYS A 164 -17.76 3.21 11.72
CA LYS A 164 -18.70 3.72 10.72
C LYS A 164 -18.01 4.27 9.48
N VAL A 165 -16.85 4.91 9.65
CA VAL A 165 -16.05 5.41 8.53
C VAL A 165 -15.47 4.24 7.72
N LEU A 166 -15.02 3.18 8.38
CA LEU A 166 -14.48 1.99 7.70
C LEU A 166 -15.53 1.21 6.92
N GLU A 167 -16.75 1.13 7.42
CA GLU A 167 -17.89 0.52 6.71
C GLU A 167 -18.31 1.30 5.44
N GLN A 168 -17.87 2.56 5.31
CA GLN A 168 -18.20 3.43 4.17
C GLN A 168 -17.13 3.44 3.07
N LEU A 169 -15.96 2.82 3.32
CA LEU A 169 -14.86 2.70 2.35
C LEU A 169 -15.08 1.52 1.41
#